data_AF-B0STI0-F1
#
_entry.id   AF-B0STI0-F1
#
_cell.length_a   1.000
_cell.length_b   1.000
_cell.length_c   1.000
_cell.angle_alpha   90.00
_cell.angle_beta   90.00
_cell.angle_gamma   90.00
#
_symmetry.space_group_name_H-M   'P 1'
#
loop_
_entity.id
_entity.type
_entity.pdbx_description
1 polymer ?
#
loop_
_entity_poly.entity_id
_entity_poly.type
_entity_poly.pdbx_seq_one_letter_code
_entity_poly.pdbx_strand_id
1 'polypeptide(L)'
;MLKKKKTSVFLSALVLFSAGFVNCAQELPLKELALAKSQVERAERLSAEEYAPEEFSEAKKNLVSANEFAAEEKASESKKSADYAISKAYDALEKTLPKLAAKSREEAVAAIDAADEAYASEYTPEEYKKAVAARDAGETKLAQADASLASYLREDKDESAKELKRTVALQEYEDAHNQFQEASKISSEAKKVALEKSGGALVKSADEVDALLDKAASYSKAGNPAIDEEKARVASAREDIQAGKLKSADEKIKTARLASASLLQDSIKDHAKNRNAQAREVVEDANLRFGELNADTYLKSNAKESYASTQENLGASNESLQASGNLLEQDKFEDSITQSEEAIRLAEISIDQIETLKGKNNVAKKDRKTVETDETTADSKEPKASSSQVEELSGGWKRYTVEKSNPADCLWRIADREDIYSDAKLWPRIFEANRKTIRNKNLIYPKQKLNIPPKTGKIGKAPKE
;
A
#
# COMPACT_ATOMS: atom_id res chain seq x y z
N MET A 1 19.86 -131.63 32.68
CA MET A 1 20.47 -130.96 33.85
C MET A 1 19.44 -129.97 34.41
N LEU A 2 18.90 -130.24 35.61
CA LEU A 2 19.08 -129.44 36.84
C LEU A 2 18.75 -127.94 36.69
N LYS A 3 17.98 -127.26 37.53
CA LYS A 3 17.01 -127.56 38.60
C LYS A 3 16.49 -126.18 39.03
N LYS A 4 15.19 -126.06 39.35
CA LYS A 4 14.58 -125.19 40.40
C LYS A 4 14.69 -123.65 40.21
N LYS A 5 13.80 -122.78 40.70
CA LYS A 5 12.58 -122.89 41.53
C LYS A 5 11.80 -121.56 41.43
N LYS A 6 10.50 -121.66 41.71
CA LYS A 6 9.47 -120.63 41.87
C LYS A 6 9.80 -119.53 42.89
N THR A 7 9.24 -118.34 42.67
CA THR A 7 8.57 -117.53 43.71
C THR A 7 7.54 -116.60 43.06
N SER A 8 6.48 -116.31 43.81
CA SER A 8 5.24 -115.66 43.40
C SER A 8 5.03 -114.39 44.23
N VAL A 9 4.14 -113.52 43.75
CA VAL A 9 3.40 -112.44 44.47
C VAL A 9 4.13 -111.09 44.65
N PHE A 10 3.66 -110.03 43.97
CA PHE A 10 2.87 -108.97 44.62
C PHE A 10 2.18 -108.03 43.62
N LEU A 11 0.91 -107.76 43.92
CA LEU A 11 -0.01 -106.81 43.29
C LEU A 11 0.47 -105.38 43.53
N SER A 12 0.54 -104.54 42.49
CA SER A 12 0.36 -103.09 42.61
C SER A 12 -0.03 -102.52 41.26
N ALA A 13 -1.33 -102.23 41.13
CA ALA A 13 -1.88 -101.45 40.06
C ALA A 13 -1.40 -100.00 40.23
N LEU A 14 -0.52 -99.54 39.35
CA LEU A 14 -0.24 -98.12 39.16
C LEU A 14 -0.92 -97.70 37.87
N VAL A 15 -2.16 -97.22 38.00
CA VAL A 15 -2.85 -96.47 36.95
C VAL A 15 -2.07 -95.16 36.79
N LEU A 16 -1.17 -95.13 35.82
CA LEU A 16 -0.59 -93.89 35.30
C LEU A 16 -1.72 -93.16 34.58
N PHE A 17 -2.40 -92.28 35.32
CA PHE A 17 -3.26 -91.25 34.77
C PHE A 17 -2.33 -90.29 34.00
N SER A 18 -2.09 -90.59 32.72
CA SER A 18 -1.54 -89.63 31.78
C SER A 18 -2.60 -88.55 31.58
N ALA A 19 -2.67 -87.62 32.53
CA ALA A 19 -3.25 -86.31 32.27
C ALA A 19 -2.40 -85.71 31.15
N GLY A 20 -2.90 -85.80 29.93
CA GLY A 20 -2.45 -84.93 28.86
C GLY A 20 -2.67 -83.51 29.35
N PHE A 21 -1.61 -82.86 29.82
CA PHE A 21 -1.57 -81.41 29.85
C PHE A 21 -1.65 -81.00 28.39
N VAL A 22 -2.87 -80.70 27.94
CA VAL A 22 -3.10 -79.91 26.74
C VAL A 22 -2.44 -78.57 27.06
N ASN A 23 -1.19 -78.42 26.63
CA ASN A 23 -0.53 -77.14 26.60
C ASN A 23 -1.24 -76.32 25.52
N CYS A 24 -2.37 -75.69 25.88
CA CYS A 24 -3.00 -74.62 25.13
C CYS A 24 -2.10 -73.38 25.23
N ALA A 25 -0.91 -73.44 24.64
CA ALA A 25 -0.14 -72.24 24.32
C ALA A 25 -0.91 -71.54 23.20
N GLN A 26 -1.88 -70.71 23.58
CA GLN A 26 -2.70 -69.96 22.65
C GLN A 26 -1.82 -68.90 21.99
N GLU A 27 -1.70 -68.95 20.66
CA GLU A 27 -0.84 -68.03 19.92
C GLU A 27 -1.25 -66.57 20.19
N LEU A 28 -0.26 -65.69 20.41
CA LEU A 28 -0.49 -64.27 20.65
C LEU A 28 -1.21 -63.60 19.47
N PRO A 29 -2.17 -62.69 19.72
CA PRO A 29 -2.98 -62.05 18.68
C PRO A 29 -2.24 -60.90 17.98
N LEU A 30 -1.11 -61.21 17.34
CA LEU A 30 -0.21 -60.21 16.76
C LEU A 30 -0.88 -59.37 15.67
N LYS A 31 -1.80 -59.95 14.91
CA LYS A 31 -2.53 -59.26 13.83
C LYS A 31 -3.46 -58.20 14.40
N GLU A 32 -4.24 -58.57 15.42
CA GLU A 32 -5.19 -57.69 16.09
C GLU A 32 -4.44 -56.58 16.85
N LEU A 33 -3.35 -56.89 17.54
CA LEU A 33 -2.51 -55.88 18.20
C LEU A 33 -1.91 -54.87 17.22
N ALA A 34 -1.40 -55.34 16.08
CA ALA A 34 -0.86 -54.48 15.04
C ALA A 34 -1.93 -53.57 14.44
N LEU A 35 -3.12 -54.11 14.17
CA LEU A 35 -4.24 -53.32 13.64
C LEU A 35 -4.76 -52.31 14.66
N ALA A 36 -4.93 -52.72 15.92
CA ALA A 36 -5.35 -51.85 17.02
C ALA A 36 -4.39 -50.66 17.16
N LYS A 37 -3.08 -50.92 17.19
CA LYS A 37 -2.06 -49.87 17.24
C LYS A 37 -2.16 -48.94 16.03
N SER A 38 -2.22 -49.50 14.82
CA SER A 38 -2.29 -48.71 13.59
C SER A 38 -3.53 -47.81 13.52
N GLN A 39 -4.71 -48.29 13.91
CA GLN A 39 -5.94 -47.48 13.87
C GLN A 39 -5.96 -46.43 14.99
N VAL A 40 -5.45 -46.73 16.19
CA VAL A 40 -5.33 -45.74 17.27
C VAL A 40 -4.36 -44.62 16.86
N GLU A 41 -3.20 -44.95 16.29
CA GLU A 41 -2.26 -43.96 15.76
C GLU A 41 -2.85 -43.12 14.61
N ARG A 42 -3.63 -43.75 13.72
CA ARG A 42 -4.36 -43.06 12.65
C ARG A 42 -5.38 -42.06 13.22
N ALA A 43 -6.16 -42.48 14.23
CA ALA A 43 -7.12 -41.61 14.91
C ALA A 43 -6.42 -40.44 15.62
N GLU A 44 -5.27 -40.69 16.26
CA GLU A 44 -4.45 -39.65 16.90
C GLU A 44 -3.96 -38.61 15.89
N ARG A 45 -3.37 -39.06 14.78
CA ARG A 45 -2.87 -38.19 13.69
C ARG A 45 -3.98 -37.30 13.11
N LEU A 46 -5.19 -37.83 13.01
CA LEU A 46 -6.36 -37.13 12.47
C LEU A 46 -7.14 -36.35 13.55
N SER A 47 -6.51 -36.08 14.69
CA SER A 47 -7.07 -35.27 15.78
C SER A 47 -8.38 -35.80 16.34
N ALA A 48 -8.54 -37.12 16.44
CA ALA A 48 -9.74 -37.72 17.05
C ALA A 48 -9.95 -37.29 18.51
N GLU A 49 -8.92 -36.85 19.22
CA GLU A 49 -9.05 -36.23 20.54
C GLU A 49 -9.93 -34.97 20.54
N GLU A 50 -9.93 -34.20 19.45
CA GLU A 50 -10.78 -33.00 19.30
C GLU A 50 -12.21 -33.37 18.89
N TYR A 51 -12.36 -34.30 17.93
CA TYR A 51 -13.65 -34.55 17.27
C TYR A 51 -14.45 -35.73 17.83
N ALA A 52 -13.78 -36.65 18.54
CA ALA A 52 -14.32 -37.89 19.12
C ALA A 52 -13.55 -38.34 20.39
N PRO A 53 -13.44 -37.47 21.43
CA PRO A 53 -12.59 -37.71 22.59
C PRO A 53 -12.94 -38.98 23.39
N GLU A 54 -14.23 -39.30 23.50
CA GLU A 54 -14.71 -40.45 24.27
C GLU A 54 -14.26 -41.77 23.63
N GLU A 55 -14.58 -41.97 22.35
CA GLU A 55 -14.17 -43.16 21.60
C GLU A 55 -12.66 -43.28 21.51
N PHE A 56 -11.95 -42.17 21.27
CA PHE A 56 -10.50 -42.18 21.17
C PHE A 56 -9.82 -42.56 22.49
N SER A 57 -10.31 -42.03 23.61
CA SER A 57 -9.84 -42.38 24.96
C SER A 57 -10.07 -43.86 25.26
N GLU A 58 -11.25 -44.38 24.94
CA GLU A 58 -11.56 -45.81 25.08
C GLU A 58 -10.65 -46.69 24.21
N ALA A 59 -10.37 -46.28 22.97
CA ALA A 59 -9.47 -46.99 22.07
C ALA A 59 -8.04 -47.06 22.64
N LYS A 60 -7.50 -45.93 23.12
CA LYS A 60 -6.16 -45.87 23.76
C LYS A 60 -6.11 -46.75 25.01
N LYS A 61 -7.11 -46.66 25.88
CA LYS A 61 -7.19 -47.45 27.10
C LYS A 61 -7.15 -48.95 26.81
N ASN A 62 -7.96 -49.40 25.84
CA ASN A 62 -8.05 -50.83 25.53
C ASN A 62 -6.82 -51.33 24.75
N LEU A 63 -6.14 -50.49 23.97
CA LEU A 63 -4.85 -50.82 23.39
C LEU A 63 -3.80 -51.07 24.48
N VAL A 64 -3.76 -50.25 25.54
CA VAL A 64 -2.87 -50.47 26.69
C VAL A 64 -3.19 -51.81 27.35
N SER A 65 -4.45 -52.06 27.69
CA SER A 65 -4.86 -53.34 28.29
C SER A 65 -4.56 -54.55 27.40
N ALA A 66 -4.70 -54.41 26.08
CA ALA A 66 -4.35 -55.48 25.14
C ALA A 66 -2.87 -55.85 25.18
N ASN A 67 -1.98 -54.84 25.28
CA ASN A 67 -0.54 -55.04 25.41
C ASN A 67 -0.16 -55.63 26.78
N GLU A 68 -0.82 -55.19 27.86
CA GLU A 68 -0.63 -55.74 29.20
C GLU A 68 -0.99 -57.23 29.25
N PHE A 69 -2.17 -57.61 28.75
CA PHE A 69 -2.55 -59.02 28.67
C PHE A 69 -1.64 -59.85 27.76
N ALA A 70 -1.12 -59.27 26.68
CA ALA A 70 -0.13 -59.94 25.83
C ALA A 70 1.18 -60.22 26.59
N ALA A 71 1.66 -59.26 27.38
CA ALA A 71 2.85 -59.41 28.22
C ALA A 71 2.66 -60.43 29.34
N GLU A 72 1.42 -60.62 29.81
CA GLU A 72 1.04 -61.65 30.79
C GLU A 72 0.74 -63.02 30.16
N GLU A 73 0.98 -63.20 28.85
CA GLU A 73 0.67 -64.43 28.08
C GLU A 73 -0.82 -64.81 28.09
N LYS A 74 -1.71 -63.85 28.38
CA LYS A 74 -3.18 -63.99 28.36
C LYS A 74 -3.74 -63.68 26.97
N ALA A 75 -3.52 -64.60 26.03
CA ALA A 75 -3.82 -64.38 24.60
C ALA A 75 -5.31 -64.07 24.31
N SER A 76 -6.25 -64.72 25.01
CA SER A 76 -7.70 -64.48 24.78
C SER A 76 -8.14 -63.08 25.24
N GLU A 77 -7.71 -62.65 26.41
CA GLU A 77 -7.99 -61.33 26.99
C GLU A 77 -7.30 -60.22 26.19
N SER A 78 -6.07 -60.47 25.75
CA SER A 78 -5.34 -59.59 24.85
C SER A 78 -6.11 -59.37 23.54
N LYS A 79 -6.59 -60.46 22.92
CA LYS A 79 -7.37 -60.39 21.68
C LYS A 79 -8.66 -59.59 21.86
N LYS A 80 -9.44 -59.89 22.90
CA LYS A 80 -10.69 -59.16 23.19
C LYS A 80 -10.46 -57.66 23.38
N SER A 81 -9.40 -57.30 24.10
CA SER A 81 -9.04 -55.90 24.33
C SER A 81 -8.55 -55.22 23.05
N ALA A 82 -7.80 -55.94 22.20
CA ALA A 82 -7.38 -55.45 20.88
C ALA A 82 -8.57 -55.22 19.95
N ASP A 83 -9.51 -56.17 19.86
CA ASP A 83 -10.73 -56.02 19.05
C ASP A 83 -11.60 -54.85 19.52
N TYR A 84 -11.73 -54.64 20.84
CA TYR A 84 -12.43 -53.48 21.38
C TYR A 84 -11.71 -52.17 21.06
N ALA A 85 -10.37 -52.14 21.15
CA ALA A 85 -9.58 -50.98 20.76
C ALA A 85 -9.74 -50.64 19.27
N ILE A 86 -9.76 -51.65 18.39
CA ILE A 86 -10.00 -51.49 16.95
C ILE A 86 -11.39 -50.88 16.72
N SER A 87 -12.44 -51.45 17.33
CA SER A 87 -13.81 -50.95 17.20
C SER A 87 -13.90 -49.49 17.58
N LYS A 88 -13.34 -49.12 18.74
CA LYS A 88 -13.39 -47.74 19.24
C LYS A 88 -12.53 -46.78 18.42
N ALA A 89 -11.41 -47.23 17.88
CA ALA A 89 -10.61 -46.42 16.97
C ALA A 89 -11.39 -46.10 15.69
N TYR A 90 -12.11 -47.07 15.12
CA TYR A 90 -12.98 -46.82 13.98
C TYR A 90 -14.18 -45.94 14.32
N ASP A 91 -14.82 -46.11 15.49
CA ASP A 91 -15.91 -45.22 15.94
C ASP A 91 -15.42 -43.77 16.07
N ALA A 92 -14.20 -43.59 16.60
CA ALA A 92 -13.56 -42.29 16.70
C ALA A 92 -13.30 -41.69 15.31
N LEU A 93 -12.75 -42.47 14.37
CA LEU A 93 -12.49 -42.05 13.00
C LEU A 93 -13.77 -41.67 12.25
N GLU A 94 -14.85 -42.43 12.40
CA GLU A 94 -16.14 -42.19 11.75
C GLU A 94 -16.79 -40.88 12.20
N LYS A 95 -16.61 -40.49 13.47
CA LYS A 95 -17.04 -39.18 13.97
C LYS A 95 -16.11 -38.04 13.56
N THR A 96 -14.83 -38.33 13.34
CA THR A 96 -13.77 -37.34 13.11
C THR A 96 -13.65 -36.95 11.65
N LEU A 97 -13.50 -37.92 10.76
CA LEU A 97 -13.15 -37.74 9.36
C LEU A 97 -14.15 -36.87 8.56
N PRO A 98 -15.49 -37.03 8.70
CA PRO A 98 -16.43 -36.15 8.01
C PRO A 98 -16.30 -34.67 8.44
N LYS A 99 -16.09 -34.42 9.74
CA LYS A 99 -15.91 -33.06 10.29
C LYS A 99 -14.58 -32.47 9.82
N LEU A 100 -13.52 -33.28 9.83
CA LEU A 100 -12.19 -32.89 9.40
C LEU A 100 -12.15 -32.56 7.89
N ALA A 101 -12.79 -33.40 7.06
CA ALA A 101 -12.93 -33.15 5.63
C ALA A 101 -13.71 -31.85 5.37
N ALA A 102 -14.84 -31.64 6.05
CA ALA A 102 -15.63 -30.41 5.95
C ALA A 102 -14.84 -29.16 6.35
N LYS A 103 -14.08 -29.20 7.45
CA LYS A 103 -13.21 -28.10 7.88
C LYS A 103 -12.12 -27.81 6.86
N SER A 104 -11.41 -28.83 6.40
CA SER A 104 -10.36 -28.65 5.39
C SER A 104 -10.90 -28.12 4.05
N ARG A 105 -12.12 -28.51 3.68
CA ARG A 105 -12.82 -27.97 2.51
C ARG A 105 -13.06 -26.46 2.65
N GLU A 106 -13.56 -26.02 3.80
CA GLU A 106 -13.78 -24.59 4.09
C GLU A 106 -12.46 -23.82 4.03
N GLU A 107 -11.40 -24.34 4.66
CA GLU A 107 -10.06 -23.76 4.63
C GLU A 107 -9.50 -23.68 3.20
N ALA A 108 -9.67 -24.72 2.38
CA ALA A 108 -9.23 -24.76 1.00
C ALA A 108 -9.96 -23.74 0.12
N VAL A 109 -11.28 -23.62 0.27
CA VAL A 109 -12.09 -22.61 -0.45
C VAL A 109 -11.63 -21.21 -0.06
N ALA A 110 -11.53 -20.92 1.23
CA ALA A 110 -11.08 -19.62 1.72
C ALA A 110 -9.66 -19.27 1.25
N ALA A 111 -8.75 -20.24 1.20
CA ALA A 111 -7.39 -20.05 0.73
C ALA A 111 -7.33 -19.77 -0.78
N ILE A 112 -8.13 -20.48 -1.59
CA ILE A 112 -8.25 -20.23 -3.03
C ILE A 112 -8.85 -18.85 -3.30
N ASP A 113 -9.91 -18.47 -2.60
CA ASP A 113 -10.53 -17.15 -2.75
C ASP A 113 -9.55 -16.04 -2.35
N ALA A 114 -8.81 -16.21 -1.26
CA ALA A 114 -7.78 -15.27 -0.83
C ALA A 114 -6.58 -15.20 -1.79
N ALA A 115 -6.26 -16.27 -2.50
CA ALA A 115 -5.26 -16.27 -3.56
C ALA A 115 -5.76 -15.53 -4.80
N ASP A 116 -7.00 -15.77 -5.20
CA ASP A 116 -7.61 -15.05 -6.33
C ASP A 116 -7.74 -13.56 -6.06
N GLU A 117 -8.16 -13.18 -4.86
CA GLU A 117 -8.22 -11.78 -4.41
C GLU A 117 -6.83 -11.11 -4.45
N ALA A 118 -5.75 -11.88 -4.33
CA ALA A 118 -4.37 -11.42 -4.50
C ALA A 118 -3.86 -11.47 -5.96
N TYR A 119 -4.75 -11.66 -6.95
CA TYR A 119 -4.43 -11.82 -8.37
C TYR A 119 -3.59 -13.07 -8.72
N ALA A 120 -3.67 -14.15 -7.93
CA ALA A 120 -2.95 -15.39 -8.25
C ALA A 120 -3.38 -15.99 -9.59
N SER A 121 -4.65 -15.87 -9.97
CA SER A 121 -5.15 -16.32 -11.28
C SER A 121 -4.50 -15.61 -12.48
N GLU A 122 -3.93 -14.42 -12.29
CA GLU A 122 -3.22 -13.65 -13.32
C GLU A 122 -1.69 -13.81 -13.21
N TYR A 123 -1.14 -13.73 -12.00
CA TYR A 123 0.31 -13.70 -11.78
C TYR A 123 0.96 -15.07 -11.55
N THR A 124 0.17 -16.07 -11.15
CA THR A 124 0.56 -17.48 -10.91
C THR A 124 -0.52 -18.44 -11.39
N PRO A 125 -0.93 -18.34 -12.68
CA PRO A 125 -2.10 -19.06 -13.21
C PRO A 125 -1.97 -20.58 -13.12
N GLU A 126 -0.76 -21.12 -13.22
CA GLU A 126 -0.53 -22.57 -13.19
C GLU A 126 -0.67 -23.13 -11.76
N GLU A 127 -0.11 -22.45 -10.75
CA GLU A 127 -0.30 -22.81 -9.35
C GLU A 127 -1.77 -22.64 -8.93
N TYR A 128 -2.41 -21.54 -9.36
CA TYR A 128 -3.82 -21.31 -9.07
C TYR A 128 -4.71 -22.42 -9.65
N LYS A 129 -4.51 -22.81 -10.91
CA LYS A 129 -5.24 -23.94 -11.52
C LYS A 129 -4.99 -25.26 -10.80
N LYS A 130 -3.76 -25.53 -10.33
CA LYS A 130 -3.46 -26.73 -9.54
C LYS A 130 -4.20 -26.74 -8.21
N ALA A 131 -4.28 -25.61 -7.51
CA ALA A 131 -5.05 -25.50 -6.28
C ALA A 131 -6.54 -25.80 -6.52
N VAL A 132 -7.13 -25.24 -7.58
CA VAL A 132 -8.53 -25.50 -7.96
C VAL A 132 -8.74 -26.97 -8.31
N ALA A 133 -7.83 -27.58 -9.08
CA ALA A 133 -7.91 -29.00 -9.42
C ALA A 133 -7.82 -29.92 -8.19
N ALA A 134 -6.95 -29.58 -7.22
CA ALA A 134 -6.85 -30.31 -5.95
C ALA A 134 -8.15 -30.19 -5.13
N ARG A 135 -8.75 -29.00 -5.05
CA ARG A 135 -10.07 -28.81 -4.42
C ARG A 135 -11.13 -29.68 -5.09
N ASP A 136 -11.21 -29.68 -6.42
CA ASP A 136 -12.21 -30.44 -7.16
C ASP A 136 -12.02 -31.97 -7.01
N ALA A 137 -10.76 -32.42 -6.91
CA ALA A 137 -10.44 -33.80 -6.57
C ALA A 137 -10.89 -34.14 -5.13
N GLY A 138 -10.71 -33.22 -4.18
CA GLY A 138 -11.23 -33.34 -2.81
C GLY A 138 -12.75 -33.44 -2.76
N GLU A 139 -13.48 -32.60 -3.51
CA GLU A 139 -14.94 -32.66 -3.62
C GLU A 139 -15.41 -34.00 -4.19
N THR A 140 -14.72 -34.50 -5.22
CA THR A 140 -15.02 -35.82 -5.80
C THR A 140 -14.84 -36.94 -4.77
N LYS A 141 -13.76 -36.89 -3.99
CA LYS A 141 -13.47 -37.87 -2.93
C LYS A 141 -14.46 -37.78 -1.78
N LEU A 142 -14.87 -36.57 -1.40
CA LEU A 142 -15.88 -36.35 -0.37
C LEU A 142 -17.23 -36.96 -0.77
N ALA A 143 -17.67 -36.73 -2.02
CA ALA A 143 -18.90 -37.32 -2.54
C ALA A 143 -18.83 -38.85 -2.59
N GLN A 144 -17.67 -39.42 -2.93
CA GLN A 144 -17.45 -40.87 -2.86
C GLN A 144 -17.54 -41.38 -1.43
N ALA A 145 -16.89 -40.70 -0.48
CA ALA A 145 -16.90 -41.05 0.93
C ALA A 145 -18.32 -41.05 1.52
N ASP A 146 -19.12 -40.02 1.21
CA ASP A 146 -20.52 -39.93 1.64
C ASP A 146 -21.37 -41.09 1.07
N ALA A 147 -21.14 -41.45 -0.19
CA ALA A 147 -21.83 -42.59 -0.82
C ALA A 147 -21.42 -43.93 -0.19
N SER A 148 -20.12 -44.10 0.08
CA SER A 148 -19.57 -45.28 0.76
C SER A 148 -20.08 -45.40 2.20
N LEU A 149 -20.15 -44.29 2.94
CA LEU A 149 -20.72 -44.25 4.29
C LEU A 149 -22.20 -44.64 4.28
N ALA A 150 -22.99 -44.09 3.34
CA ALA A 150 -24.38 -44.46 3.19
C ALA A 150 -24.56 -45.95 2.82
N SER A 151 -23.64 -46.52 2.04
CA SER A 151 -23.62 -47.95 1.70
C SER A 151 -23.27 -48.83 2.90
N TYR A 152 -22.31 -48.41 3.73
CA TYR A 152 -21.95 -49.04 5.00
C TYR A 152 -23.14 -49.10 5.96
N LEU A 153 -23.84 -47.97 6.17
CA LEU A 153 -24.97 -47.87 7.09
C LEU A 153 -26.17 -48.74 6.68
N ARG A 154 -26.25 -49.18 5.42
CA ARG A 154 -27.31 -50.06 4.88
C ARG A 154 -26.94 -51.54 4.90
N GLU A 155 -25.68 -51.89 5.15
CA GLU A 155 -25.24 -53.29 5.19
C GLU A 155 -25.51 -53.90 6.58
N ASP A 156 -26.52 -54.75 6.67
CA ASP A 156 -26.99 -55.37 7.91
C ASP A 156 -26.88 -56.90 7.93
N LYS A 157 -26.53 -57.52 6.79
CA LYS A 157 -26.55 -58.99 6.62
C LYS A 157 -25.18 -59.62 6.64
N ASP A 158 -24.16 -58.91 6.19
CA ASP A 158 -22.78 -59.41 6.12
C ASP A 158 -21.84 -58.47 6.86
N GLU A 159 -21.42 -58.88 8.06
CA GLU A 159 -20.51 -58.11 8.91
C GLU A 159 -19.12 -57.91 8.27
N SER A 160 -18.65 -58.85 7.44
CA SER A 160 -17.37 -58.70 6.74
C SER A 160 -17.49 -57.67 5.62
N ALA A 161 -18.60 -57.70 4.87
CA ALA A 161 -18.89 -56.70 3.85
C ALA A 161 -19.13 -55.31 4.46
N LYS A 162 -19.79 -55.26 5.62
CA LYS A 162 -20.04 -54.02 6.37
C LYS A 162 -18.74 -53.38 6.81
N GLU A 163 -17.84 -54.13 7.43
CA GLU A 163 -16.54 -53.63 7.86
C GLU A 163 -15.67 -53.17 6.67
N LEU A 164 -15.69 -53.90 5.55
CA LEU A 164 -15.01 -53.47 4.33
C LEU A 164 -15.54 -52.12 3.83
N LYS A 165 -16.86 -51.93 3.75
CA LYS A 165 -17.48 -50.66 3.34
C LYS A 165 -17.12 -49.52 4.28
N ARG A 166 -17.05 -49.79 5.60
CA ARG A 166 -16.61 -48.83 6.61
C ARG A 166 -15.19 -48.35 6.33
N THR A 167 -14.25 -49.27 6.15
CA THR A 167 -12.85 -48.93 5.90
C THR A 167 -12.66 -48.13 4.60
N VAL A 168 -13.41 -48.45 3.54
CA VAL A 168 -13.40 -47.69 2.27
C VAL A 168 -13.90 -46.27 2.51
N ALA A 169 -15.04 -46.08 3.17
CA ALA A 169 -15.59 -44.75 3.45
C ALA A 169 -14.60 -43.89 4.24
N LEU A 170 -13.96 -44.44 5.29
CA LEU A 170 -12.99 -43.72 6.09
C LEU A 170 -11.72 -43.36 5.28
N GLN A 171 -11.26 -44.24 4.39
CA GLN A 171 -10.14 -43.93 3.50
C GLN A 171 -10.49 -42.80 2.53
N GLU A 172 -11.70 -42.80 1.97
CA GLU A 172 -12.14 -41.77 1.03
C GLU A 172 -12.30 -40.39 1.69
N TYR A 173 -12.77 -40.32 2.95
CA TYR A 173 -12.76 -39.07 3.70
C TYR A 173 -11.34 -38.56 3.98
N GLU A 174 -10.40 -39.45 4.31
CA GLU A 174 -9.01 -39.07 4.51
C GLU A 174 -8.36 -38.58 3.20
N ASP A 175 -8.64 -39.26 2.08
CA ASP A 175 -8.22 -38.81 0.75
C ASP A 175 -8.78 -37.42 0.42
N ALA A 176 -10.07 -37.17 0.71
CA ALA A 176 -10.70 -35.87 0.52
C ALA A 176 -10.00 -34.79 1.35
N HIS A 177 -9.79 -35.05 2.64
CA HIS A 177 -9.07 -34.16 3.55
C HIS A 177 -7.68 -33.79 3.01
N ASN A 178 -6.91 -34.78 2.57
CA ASN A 178 -5.56 -34.57 2.02
C ASN A 178 -5.57 -33.70 0.75
N GLN A 179 -6.55 -33.90 -0.14
CA GLN A 179 -6.71 -33.07 -1.34
C GLN A 179 -7.05 -31.61 -0.99
N PHE A 180 -7.91 -31.39 0.01
CA PHE A 180 -8.22 -30.04 0.47
C PHE A 180 -7.01 -29.36 1.14
N GLN A 181 -6.24 -30.09 1.95
CA GLN A 181 -5.00 -29.55 2.52
C GLN A 181 -3.98 -29.17 1.45
N GLU A 182 -3.82 -29.99 0.41
CA GLU A 182 -2.94 -29.67 -0.71
C GLU A 182 -3.43 -28.44 -1.49
N ALA A 183 -4.74 -28.32 -1.73
CA ALA A 183 -5.34 -27.13 -2.34
C ALA A 183 -5.07 -25.85 -1.51
N SER A 184 -5.21 -25.93 -0.18
CA SER A 184 -4.91 -24.83 0.74
C SER A 184 -3.44 -24.42 0.72
N LYS A 185 -2.53 -25.40 0.67
CA LYS A 185 -1.09 -25.17 0.57
C LYS A 185 -0.71 -24.50 -0.76
N ILE A 186 -1.13 -25.07 -1.89
CA ILE A 186 -0.81 -24.53 -3.22
C ILE A 186 -1.36 -23.10 -3.37
N SER A 187 -2.60 -22.86 -2.94
CA SER A 187 -3.20 -21.52 -3.01
C SER A 187 -2.46 -20.50 -2.12
N SER A 188 -2.01 -20.90 -0.93
CA SER A 188 -1.19 -20.04 -0.06
C SER A 188 0.16 -19.67 -0.70
N GLU A 189 0.83 -20.61 -1.37
CA GLU A 189 2.05 -20.36 -2.12
C GLU A 189 1.80 -19.44 -3.33
N ALA A 190 0.74 -19.71 -4.10
CA ALA A 190 0.33 -18.90 -5.23
C ALA A 190 0.02 -17.45 -4.82
N LYS A 191 -0.70 -17.26 -3.70
CA LYS A 191 -0.99 -15.97 -3.09
C LYS A 191 0.30 -15.21 -2.78
N LYS A 192 1.26 -15.84 -2.11
CA LYS A 192 2.53 -15.20 -1.73
C LYS A 192 3.26 -14.64 -2.94
N VAL A 193 3.40 -15.44 -3.99
CA VAL A 193 4.08 -15.01 -5.23
C VAL A 193 3.31 -13.87 -5.92
N ALA A 194 1.97 -13.91 -5.91
CA ALA A 194 1.15 -12.86 -6.51
C ALA A 194 1.32 -11.52 -5.76
N LEU A 195 1.35 -11.55 -4.42
CA LEU A 195 1.62 -10.37 -3.58
C LEU A 195 3.00 -9.77 -3.87
N GLU A 196 4.04 -10.60 -3.98
CA GLU A 196 5.40 -10.14 -4.30
C GLU A 196 5.49 -9.45 -5.66
N LYS A 197 4.74 -9.94 -6.66
CA LYS A 197 4.75 -9.39 -8.02
C LYS A 197 3.98 -8.09 -8.18
N SER A 198 2.88 -7.90 -7.43
CA SER A 198 1.90 -6.85 -7.71
C SER A 198 1.71 -5.80 -6.61
N GLY A 199 2.01 -6.15 -5.35
CA GLY A 199 1.83 -5.24 -4.22
C GLY A 199 2.56 -3.90 -4.40
N GLY A 200 3.81 -3.93 -4.89
CA GLY A 200 4.59 -2.71 -5.13
C GLY A 200 4.03 -1.79 -6.21
N ALA A 201 3.34 -2.33 -7.23
CA ALA A 201 2.74 -1.51 -8.29
C ALA A 201 1.47 -0.77 -7.82
N LEU A 202 0.67 -1.43 -6.98
CA LEU A 202 -0.52 -0.82 -6.38
C LEU A 202 -0.16 0.25 -5.37
N VAL A 203 0.89 0.05 -4.56
CA VAL A 203 1.40 1.11 -3.65
C VAL A 203 1.77 2.36 -4.44
N LYS A 204 2.55 2.22 -5.53
CA LYS A 204 2.90 3.36 -6.39
C LYS A 204 1.66 4.05 -6.98
N SER A 205 0.68 3.26 -7.41
CA SER A 205 -0.58 3.81 -7.94
C SER A 205 -1.36 4.59 -6.87
N ALA A 206 -1.38 4.13 -5.62
CA ALA A 206 -1.97 4.85 -4.51
C ALA A 206 -1.22 6.17 -4.24
N ASP A 207 0.12 6.15 -4.25
CA ASP A 207 0.95 7.33 -4.04
C ASP A 207 0.74 8.40 -5.13
N GLU A 208 0.56 7.98 -6.39
CA GLU A 208 0.21 8.88 -7.50
C GLU A 208 -1.15 9.57 -7.29
N VAL A 209 -2.14 8.83 -6.79
CA VAL A 209 -3.47 9.39 -6.48
C VAL A 209 -3.38 10.39 -5.33
N ASP A 210 -2.63 10.06 -4.27
CA ASP A 210 -2.39 11.00 -3.17
C ASP A 210 -1.73 12.29 -3.65
N ALA A 211 -0.72 12.20 -4.52
CA ALA A 211 -0.07 13.38 -5.08
C ALA A 211 -1.04 14.29 -5.86
N LEU A 212 -2.00 13.70 -6.59
CA LEU A 212 -3.06 14.46 -7.27
C LEU A 212 -4.02 15.13 -6.28
N LEU A 213 -4.42 14.41 -5.23
CA LEU A 213 -5.31 14.92 -4.19
C LEU A 213 -4.65 16.04 -3.36
N ASP A 214 -3.35 15.90 -3.06
CA ASP A 214 -2.57 16.95 -2.39
C ASP A 214 -2.42 18.18 -3.27
N LYS A 215 -2.19 18.00 -4.57
CA LYS A 215 -2.18 19.12 -5.53
C LYS A 215 -3.55 19.79 -5.62
N ALA A 216 -4.64 19.04 -5.57
CA ALA A 216 -6.00 19.60 -5.58
C ALA A 216 -6.27 20.40 -4.28
N ALA A 217 -5.83 19.87 -3.14
CA ALA A 217 -6.00 20.50 -1.83
C ALA A 217 -5.26 21.84 -1.74
N SER A 218 -4.08 21.98 -2.37
CA SER A 218 -3.31 23.23 -2.32
C SER A 218 -4.02 24.42 -2.99
N TYR A 219 -4.95 24.15 -3.91
CA TYR A 219 -5.79 25.17 -4.54
C TYR A 219 -7.05 25.52 -3.73
N SER A 220 -7.44 24.67 -2.76
CA SER A 220 -8.65 24.83 -1.94
C SER A 220 -8.37 25.63 -0.66
N LYS A 221 -9.04 26.77 -0.46
CA LYS A 221 -8.87 27.63 0.73
C LYS A 221 -9.48 27.09 2.02
N ALA A 222 -10.54 26.28 1.91
CA ALA A 222 -11.16 25.55 3.01
C ALA A 222 -11.18 24.08 2.58
N GLY A 223 -10.83 23.17 3.48
CA GLY A 223 -10.74 21.73 3.17
C GLY A 223 -11.95 21.27 2.33
N ASN A 224 -11.67 20.50 1.28
CA ASN A 224 -12.68 20.01 0.36
C ASN A 224 -13.10 18.59 0.80
N PRO A 225 -14.34 18.39 1.31
CA PRO A 225 -14.77 17.09 1.80
C PRO A 225 -14.66 15.97 0.78
N ALA A 226 -14.80 16.28 -0.51
CA ALA A 226 -14.64 15.29 -1.57
C ALA A 226 -13.18 14.85 -1.72
N ILE A 227 -12.21 15.74 -1.52
CA ILE A 227 -10.79 15.37 -1.47
C ILE A 227 -10.51 14.48 -0.25
N ASP A 228 -11.08 14.82 0.91
CA ASP A 228 -10.91 14.04 2.14
C ASP A 228 -11.51 12.63 2.00
N GLU A 229 -12.68 12.51 1.35
CA GLU A 229 -13.29 11.22 1.04
C GLU A 229 -12.38 10.34 0.16
N GLU A 230 -11.77 10.92 -0.87
CA GLU A 230 -10.84 10.18 -1.74
C GLU A 230 -9.56 9.79 -1.01
N LYS A 231 -9.02 10.65 -0.14
CA LYS A 231 -7.87 10.30 0.71
C LYS A 231 -8.20 9.14 1.63
N ALA A 232 -9.39 9.12 2.23
CA ALA A 232 -9.86 7.99 3.02
C ALA A 232 -9.99 6.71 2.19
N ARG A 233 -10.43 6.81 0.93
CA ARG A 233 -10.49 5.68 0.00
C ARG A 233 -9.12 5.12 -0.33
N VAL A 234 -8.12 5.98 -0.58
CA VAL A 234 -6.73 5.57 -0.81
C VAL A 234 -6.13 4.93 0.45
N ALA A 235 -6.40 5.48 1.64
CA ALA A 235 -6.00 4.87 2.91
C ALA A 235 -6.60 3.47 3.08
N SER A 236 -7.89 3.31 2.82
CA SER A 236 -8.57 1.99 2.85
C SER A 236 -8.00 1.02 1.81
N ALA A 237 -7.58 1.50 0.64
CA ALA A 237 -6.89 0.67 -0.35
C ALA A 237 -5.52 0.19 0.16
N ARG A 238 -4.77 1.01 0.90
CA ARG A 238 -3.50 0.60 1.52
C ARG A 238 -3.70 -0.47 2.59
N GLU A 239 -4.76 -0.38 3.38
CA GLU A 239 -5.13 -1.43 4.34
C GLU A 239 -5.43 -2.75 3.62
N ASP A 240 -6.16 -2.69 2.51
CA ASP A 240 -6.41 -3.88 1.68
C ASP A 240 -5.12 -4.46 1.10
N ILE A 241 -4.18 -3.64 0.62
CA ILE A 241 -2.86 -4.11 0.16
C ILE A 241 -2.13 -4.86 1.28
N GLN A 242 -2.13 -4.33 2.50
CA GLN A 242 -1.50 -4.98 3.66
C GLN A 242 -2.20 -6.29 4.04
N ALA A 243 -3.52 -6.36 3.88
CA ALA A 243 -4.30 -7.58 4.07
C ALA A 243 -4.16 -8.59 2.92
N GLY A 244 -3.45 -8.21 1.84
CA GLY A 244 -3.30 -9.01 0.62
C GLY A 244 -4.55 -9.08 -0.24
N LYS A 245 -5.46 -8.10 -0.11
CA LYS A 245 -6.71 -7.98 -0.87
C LYS A 245 -6.53 -7.08 -2.10
N LEU A 246 -5.76 -7.56 -3.07
CA LEU A 246 -5.25 -6.69 -4.13
C LEU A 246 -6.31 -6.28 -5.16
N LYS A 247 -7.29 -7.13 -5.46
CA LYS A 247 -8.42 -6.78 -6.34
C LYS A 247 -9.25 -5.64 -5.74
N SER A 248 -9.67 -5.78 -4.48
CA SER A 248 -10.35 -4.71 -3.74
C SER A 248 -9.54 -3.41 -3.69
N ALA A 249 -8.23 -3.49 -3.42
CA ALA A 249 -7.36 -2.32 -3.41
C ALA A 249 -7.28 -1.64 -4.79
N ASP A 250 -7.11 -2.42 -5.86
CA ASP A 250 -7.04 -1.90 -7.23
C ASP A 250 -8.33 -1.18 -7.64
N GLU A 251 -9.50 -1.74 -7.32
CA GLU A 251 -10.79 -1.09 -7.57
C GLU A 251 -10.92 0.25 -6.83
N LYS A 252 -10.54 0.29 -5.55
CA LYS A 252 -10.53 1.54 -4.76
C LYS A 252 -9.58 2.58 -5.35
N ILE A 253 -8.37 2.18 -5.73
CA ILE A 253 -7.37 3.06 -6.35
C ILE A 253 -7.85 3.58 -7.70
N LYS A 254 -8.42 2.72 -8.56
CA LYS A 254 -8.99 3.13 -9.85
C LYS A 254 -10.10 4.15 -9.68
N THR A 255 -11.00 3.91 -8.72
CA THR A 255 -12.10 4.83 -8.40
C THR A 255 -11.54 6.18 -7.93
N ALA A 256 -10.60 6.17 -6.98
CA ALA A 256 -10.00 7.38 -6.45
C ALA A 256 -9.19 8.15 -7.50
N ARG A 257 -8.52 7.45 -8.42
CA ARG A 257 -7.77 8.06 -9.54
C ARG A 257 -8.68 8.82 -10.49
N LEU A 258 -9.85 8.27 -10.81
CA LEU A 258 -10.81 8.94 -11.68
C LEU A 258 -11.40 10.19 -11.00
N ALA A 259 -11.70 10.09 -9.70
CA ALA A 259 -12.20 11.22 -8.92
C ALA A 259 -11.14 12.32 -8.74
N SER A 260 -9.90 11.96 -8.43
CA SER A 260 -8.82 12.92 -8.13
C SER A 260 -8.49 13.82 -9.33
N ALA A 261 -8.53 13.30 -10.55
CA ALA A 261 -8.32 14.09 -11.76
C ALA A 261 -9.40 15.19 -11.93
N SER A 262 -10.67 14.84 -11.70
CA SER A 262 -11.78 15.81 -11.76
C SER A 262 -11.66 16.84 -10.64
N LEU A 263 -11.40 16.39 -9.41
CA LEU A 263 -11.26 17.26 -8.24
C LEU A 263 -10.12 18.27 -8.40
N LEU A 264 -8.99 17.84 -8.98
CA LEU A 264 -7.87 18.73 -9.28
C LEU A 264 -8.28 19.81 -10.27
N GLN A 265 -8.93 19.43 -11.36
CA GLN A 265 -9.39 20.39 -12.38
C GLN A 265 -10.39 21.40 -11.80
N ASP A 266 -11.35 20.95 -11.01
CA ASP A 266 -12.34 21.82 -10.36
C ASP A 266 -11.70 22.76 -9.34
N SER A 267 -10.75 22.26 -8.55
CA SER A 267 -10.00 23.06 -7.58
C SER A 267 -9.18 24.16 -8.25
N ILE A 268 -8.49 23.83 -9.35
CA ILE A 268 -7.74 24.82 -10.15
C ILE A 268 -8.69 25.87 -10.73
N LYS A 269 -9.83 25.44 -11.29
CA LYS A 269 -10.84 26.34 -11.87
C LYS A 269 -11.39 27.32 -10.84
N ASP A 270 -11.77 26.84 -9.66
CA ASP A 270 -12.34 27.69 -8.62
C ASP A 270 -11.28 28.60 -7.99
N HIS A 271 -10.04 28.14 -7.88
CA HIS A 271 -8.91 28.98 -7.51
C HIS A 271 -8.67 30.10 -8.53
N ALA A 272 -8.68 29.79 -9.82
CA ALA A 272 -8.53 30.77 -10.90
C ALA A 272 -9.63 31.84 -10.86
N LYS A 273 -10.90 31.45 -10.69
CA LYS A 273 -12.01 32.40 -10.51
C LYS A 273 -11.80 33.31 -9.30
N ASN A 274 -11.39 32.75 -8.16
CA ASN A 274 -11.15 33.52 -6.94
C ASN A 274 -9.97 34.49 -7.09
N ARG A 275 -8.87 34.07 -7.74
CA ARG A 275 -7.73 34.96 -8.00
C ARG A 275 -8.07 36.04 -9.02
N ASN A 276 -8.82 35.72 -10.06
CA ASN A 276 -9.30 36.74 -11.01
C ASN A 276 -10.21 37.76 -10.32
N ALA A 277 -11.12 37.32 -9.44
CA ALA A 277 -11.97 38.23 -8.66
C ALA A 277 -11.15 39.15 -7.73
N GLN A 278 -10.16 38.61 -7.01
CA GLN A 278 -9.24 39.41 -6.20
C GLN A 278 -8.46 40.41 -7.05
N ALA A 279 -7.99 39.99 -8.23
CA ALA A 279 -7.29 40.88 -9.15
C ALA A 279 -8.21 42.02 -9.61
N ARG A 280 -9.48 41.75 -9.92
CA ARG A 280 -10.45 42.81 -10.25
C ARG A 280 -10.59 43.82 -9.12
N GLU A 281 -10.77 43.34 -7.89
CA GLU A 281 -10.94 44.21 -6.72
C GLU A 281 -9.73 45.14 -6.49
N VAL A 282 -8.51 44.57 -6.50
CA VAL A 282 -7.27 45.34 -6.26
C VAL A 282 -6.99 46.32 -7.41
N VAL A 283 -7.24 45.92 -8.65
CA VAL A 283 -7.06 46.79 -9.82
C VAL A 283 -8.10 47.91 -9.84
N GLU A 284 -9.35 47.63 -9.46
CA GLU A 284 -10.40 48.64 -9.34
C GLU A 284 -10.05 49.67 -8.25
N ASP A 285 -9.61 49.24 -7.06
CA ASP A 285 -9.13 50.14 -6.01
C ASP A 285 -7.94 51.00 -6.47
N ALA A 286 -6.96 50.39 -7.15
CA ALA A 286 -5.82 51.12 -7.71
C ALA A 286 -6.25 52.19 -8.73
N ASN A 287 -7.17 51.85 -9.63
CA ASN A 287 -7.74 52.80 -10.60
C ASN A 287 -8.52 53.93 -9.93
N LEU A 288 -9.35 53.63 -8.93
CA LEU A 288 -10.10 54.63 -8.16
C LEU A 288 -9.14 55.61 -7.47
N ARG A 289 -8.13 55.10 -6.76
CA ARG A 289 -7.12 55.93 -6.08
C ARG A 289 -6.30 56.80 -7.03
N PHE A 290 -6.00 56.29 -8.22
CA PHE A 290 -5.29 57.05 -9.25
C PHE A 290 -6.18 58.15 -9.83
N GLY A 291 -7.47 57.86 -10.06
CA GLY A 291 -8.46 58.82 -10.56
C GLY A 291 -8.71 60.01 -9.64
N GLU A 292 -8.45 59.86 -8.33
CA GLU A 292 -8.48 60.97 -7.36
C GLU A 292 -7.30 61.96 -7.53
N LEU A 293 -6.25 61.59 -8.26
CA LEU A 293 -5.11 62.48 -8.52
C LEU A 293 -5.48 63.51 -9.59
N ASN A 294 -5.14 64.78 -9.34
CA ASN A 294 -5.28 65.82 -10.35
C ASN A 294 -4.14 65.74 -11.38
N ALA A 295 -4.43 65.18 -12.55
CA ALA A 295 -3.46 65.01 -13.65
C ALA A 295 -2.73 66.32 -14.00
N ASP A 296 -3.44 67.44 -14.08
CA ASP A 296 -2.87 68.76 -14.41
C ASP A 296 -1.82 69.22 -13.38
N THR A 297 -2.07 68.94 -12.10
CA THR A 297 -1.13 69.25 -11.01
C THR A 297 0.17 68.47 -11.17
N TYR A 298 0.09 67.16 -11.41
CA TYR A 298 1.28 66.31 -11.46
C TYR A 298 2.05 66.48 -12.77
N LEU A 299 1.37 66.64 -13.91
CA LEU A 299 2.02 66.80 -15.22
C LEU A 299 2.81 68.10 -15.37
N LYS A 300 2.45 69.15 -14.60
CA LYS A 300 3.16 70.44 -14.56
C LYS A 300 4.19 70.53 -13.42
N SER A 301 4.31 69.48 -12.61
CA SER A 301 5.22 69.42 -11.45
C SER A 301 6.50 68.64 -11.76
N ASN A 302 7.45 68.66 -10.82
CA ASN A 302 8.62 67.79 -10.83
C ASN A 302 8.29 66.29 -10.61
N ALA A 303 7.03 65.95 -10.29
CA ALA A 303 6.57 64.58 -10.13
C ALA A 303 5.99 63.96 -11.42
N LYS A 304 6.04 64.67 -12.56
CA LYS A 304 5.53 64.21 -13.86
C LYS A 304 5.98 62.80 -14.24
N GLU A 305 7.28 62.50 -14.07
CA GLU A 305 7.84 61.18 -14.41
C GLU A 305 7.31 60.08 -13.50
N SER A 306 7.15 60.37 -12.20
CA SER A 306 6.55 59.43 -11.25
C SER A 306 5.08 59.17 -11.58
N TYR A 307 4.31 60.21 -11.90
CA TYR A 307 2.91 60.08 -12.32
C TYR A 307 2.77 59.26 -13.62
N ALA A 308 3.59 59.54 -14.63
CA ALA A 308 3.58 58.80 -15.89
C ALA A 308 3.95 57.32 -15.68
N SER A 309 4.95 57.02 -14.85
CA SER A 309 5.31 55.64 -14.52
C SER A 309 4.20 54.90 -13.77
N THR A 310 3.46 55.58 -12.89
CA THR A 310 2.29 55.00 -12.21
C THR A 310 1.16 54.72 -13.19
N GLN A 311 0.89 55.65 -14.11
CA GLN A 311 -0.10 55.45 -15.16
C GLN A 311 0.25 54.25 -16.06
N GLU A 312 1.53 54.08 -16.41
CA GLU A 312 2.02 52.95 -17.22
C GLU A 312 1.85 51.62 -16.48
N ASN A 313 2.27 51.53 -15.21
CA ASN A 313 2.12 50.32 -14.39
C ASN A 313 0.65 49.93 -14.21
N LEU A 314 -0.23 50.93 -14.02
CA LEU A 314 -1.67 50.71 -13.90
C LEU A 314 -2.28 50.26 -15.24
N GLY A 315 -1.81 50.80 -16.37
CA GLY A 315 -2.16 50.31 -17.70
C GLY A 315 -1.81 48.83 -17.89
N ALA A 316 -0.56 48.46 -17.56
CA ALA A 316 -0.10 47.08 -17.63
C ALA A 316 -0.88 46.14 -16.67
N SER A 317 -1.26 46.64 -15.50
CA SER A 317 -2.11 45.91 -14.55
C SER A 317 -3.50 45.63 -15.12
N ASN A 318 -4.14 46.63 -15.75
CA ASN A 318 -5.44 46.48 -16.42
C ASN A 318 -5.36 45.48 -17.61
N GLU A 319 -4.29 45.55 -18.41
CA GLU A 319 -4.07 44.61 -19.52
C GLU A 319 -3.90 43.17 -19.01
N SER A 320 -3.14 42.99 -17.92
CA SER A 320 -2.96 41.68 -17.28
C SER A 320 -4.27 41.13 -16.73
N LEU A 321 -5.11 41.98 -16.13
CA LEU A 321 -6.43 41.60 -15.64
C LEU A 321 -7.36 41.16 -16.79
N GLN A 322 -7.36 41.92 -17.90
CA GLN A 322 -8.15 41.57 -19.08
C GLN A 322 -7.68 40.24 -19.67
N ALA A 323 -6.37 40.04 -19.81
CA ALA A 323 -5.79 38.78 -20.28
C ALA A 323 -6.19 37.62 -19.37
N SER A 324 -6.13 37.80 -18.05
CA SER A 324 -6.57 36.81 -17.08
C SER A 324 -8.04 36.42 -17.25
N GLY A 325 -8.94 37.39 -17.47
CA GLY A 325 -10.37 37.13 -17.72
C GLY A 325 -10.59 36.33 -19.01
N ASN A 326 -9.92 36.72 -20.10
CA ASN A 326 -9.99 36.00 -21.37
C ASN A 326 -9.49 34.55 -21.26
N LEU A 327 -8.40 34.32 -20.50
CA LEU A 327 -7.86 32.99 -20.26
C LEU A 327 -8.80 32.13 -19.42
N LEU A 328 -9.48 32.74 -18.44
CA LEU A 328 -10.49 32.07 -17.63
C LEU A 328 -11.68 31.59 -18.49
N GLU A 329 -12.13 32.42 -19.43
CA GLU A 329 -13.19 32.08 -20.39
C GLU A 329 -12.78 31.00 -21.40
N GLN A 330 -11.47 30.87 -21.66
CA GLN A 330 -10.89 29.83 -22.52
C GLN A 330 -10.55 28.53 -21.77
N ASP A 331 -10.97 28.39 -20.51
CA ASP A 331 -10.61 27.26 -19.62
C ASP A 331 -9.10 27.07 -19.41
N LYS A 332 -8.29 28.12 -19.66
CA LYS A 332 -6.84 28.14 -19.40
C LYS A 332 -6.57 28.64 -17.99
N PHE A 333 -6.97 27.84 -17.01
CA PHE A 333 -7.00 28.26 -15.61
C PHE A 333 -5.64 28.58 -15.01
N GLU A 334 -4.59 27.77 -15.26
CA GLU A 334 -3.24 28.03 -14.74
C GLU A 334 -2.64 29.34 -15.31
N ASP A 335 -2.85 29.61 -16.60
CA ASP A 335 -2.44 30.87 -17.23
C ASP A 335 -3.24 32.05 -16.66
N SER A 336 -4.55 31.87 -16.43
CA SER A 336 -5.41 32.89 -15.83
C SER A 336 -4.99 33.23 -14.39
N ILE A 337 -4.57 32.24 -13.61
CA ILE A 337 -3.98 32.43 -12.27
C ILE A 337 -2.75 33.32 -12.42
N THR A 338 -1.78 32.93 -13.26
CA THR A 338 -0.53 33.68 -13.47
C THR A 338 -0.78 35.14 -13.83
N GLN A 339 -1.72 35.41 -14.75
CA GLN A 339 -2.08 36.77 -15.14
C GLN A 339 -2.82 37.54 -14.04
N SER A 340 -3.63 36.86 -13.22
CA SER A 340 -4.27 37.47 -12.05
C SER A 340 -3.21 37.94 -11.04
N GLU A 341 -2.20 37.11 -10.78
CA GLU A 341 -1.14 37.44 -9.82
C GLU A 341 -0.29 38.61 -10.31
N GLU A 342 0.01 38.65 -11.60
CA GLU A 342 0.71 39.77 -12.22
C GLU A 342 -0.11 41.07 -12.15
N ALA A 343 -1.42 41.00 -12.43
CA ALA A 343 -2.32 42.14 -12.30
C ALA A 343 -2.34 42.70 -10.87
N ILE A 344 -2.49 41.83 -9.87
CA ILE A 344 -2.45 42.19 -8.43
C ILE A 344 -1.12 42.86 -8.10
N ARG A 345 0.00 42.23 -8.47
CA ARG A 345 1.35 42.75 -8.18
C ARG A 345 1.55 44.15 -8.75
N LEU A 346 1.15 44.38 -10.00
CA LEU A 346 1.27 45.70 -10.65
C LEU A 346 0.32 46.74 -10.04
N ALA A 347 -0.89 46.33 -9.64
CA ALA A 347 -1.85 47.20 -8.98
C ALA A 347 -1.33 47.63 -7.60
N GLU A 348 -0.80 46.72 -6.79
CA GLU A 348 -0.20 47.03 -5.48
C GLU A 348 0.98 47.98 -5.60
N ILE A 349 1.87 47.75 -6.57
CA ILE A 349 2.98 48.69 -6.88
C ILE A 349 2.43 50.07 -7.24
N SER A 350 1.35 50.12 -8.03
CA SER A 350 0.73 51.37 -8.43
C SER A 350 0.10 52.09 -7.24
N ILE A 351 -0.55 51.36 -6.32
CA ILE A 351 -1.09 51.91 -5.07
C ILE A 351 0.02 52.55 -4.23
N ASP A 352 1.13 51.87 -4.00
CA ASP A 352 2.28 52.43 -3.25
C ASP A 352 2.85 53.69 -3.93
N GLN A 353 2.90 53.72 -5.26
CA GLN A 353 3.33 54.90 -6.01
C GLN A 353 2.33 56.06 -5.89
N ILE A 354 1.03 55.78 -5.94
CA ILE A 354 -0.05 56.76 -5.72
C ILE A 354 0.07 57.36 -4.32
N GLU A 355 0.27 56.53 -3.30
CA GLU A 355 0.48 56.99 -1.93
C GLU A 355 1.72 57.88 -1.80
N THR A 356 2.80 57.53 -2.49
CA THR A 356 4.01 58.37 -2.57
C THR A 356 3.74 59.71 -3.25
N LEU A 357 2.94 59.73 -4.32
CA LEU A 357 2.52 60.94 -5.03
C LEU A 357 1.61 61.83 -4.18
N LYS A 358 0.71 61.24 -3.37
CA LYS A 358 -0.14 61.95 -2.40
C LYS A 358 0.71 62.52 -1.24
N GLY A 359 1.65 61.71 -0.71
CA GLY A 359 2.53 62.08 0.40
C GLY A 359 3.59 63.14 0.05
N LYS A 360 3.96 63.30 -1.22
CA LYS A 360 4.81 64.43 -1.68
C LYS A 360 4.10 65.79 -1.64
N ASN A 361 2.77 65.83 -1.47
CA ASN A 361 2.00 67.05 -1.22
C ASN A 361 1.64 67.27 0.27
N ASN A 362 1.93 66.31 1.16
CA ASN A 362 1.75 66.48 2.61
C ASN A 362 2.75 65.60 3.36
N VAL A 363 3.79 66.21 3.93
CA VAL A 363 4.58 65.59 4.99
C VAL A 363 3.69 65.48 6.23
N ALA A 364 3.13 64.29 6.48
CA ALA A 364 2.63 63.92 7.81
C ALA A 364 2.69 62.40 7.99
N LYS A 365 3.52 61.97 8.94
CA LYS A 365 3.56 60.62 9.52
C LYS A 365 2.16 60.12 9.90
N LYS A 366 1.83 58.87 9.56
CA LYS A 366 1.16 57.97 10.51
C LYS A 366 1.28 56.48 10.11
N ASP A 367 2.00 55.76 10.97
CA ASP A 367 1.87 54.36 11.40
C ASP A 367 1.19 53.36 10.46
N ARG A 368 2.01 52.57 9.76
CA ARG A 368 1.60 51.29 9.16
C ARG A 368 1.81 50.19 10.19
N LYS A 369 0.70 49.71 10.75
CA LYS A 369 0.64 48.50 11.58
C LYS A 369 0.97 47.30 10.69
N THR A 370 2.04 46.62 11.04
CA THR A 370 2.49 45.34 10.48
C THR A 370 1.47 44.25 10.73
N VAL A 371 1.08 43.54 9.69
CA VAL A 371 0.50 42.20 9.79
C VAL A 371 1.64 41.24 9.50
N GLU A 372 1.96 40.42 10.50
CA GLU A 372 2.88 39.30 10.41
C GLU A 372 2.37 38.29 9.36
N THR A 373 3.27 37.86 8.49
CA THR A 373 3.18 36.53 7.89
C THR A 373 4.46 35.80 8.22
N ASP A 374 4.24 34.69 8.91
CA ASP A 374 5.13 33.72 9.50
C ASP A 374 6.21 33.25 8.52
N GLU A 375 7.48 33.35 8.94
CA GLU A 375 8.59 32.65 8.32
C GLU A 375 8.61 31.22 8.85
N THR A 376 8.51 30.23 7.97
CA THR A 376 8.98 28.88 8.28
C THR A 376 10.00 28.45 7.24
N THR A 377 11.20 28.19 7.75
CA THR A 377 12.39 27.70 7.09
C THR A 377 12.25 26.23 6.70
N ALA A 378 12.80 25.86 5.53
CA ALA A 378 13.26 24.51 5.27
C ALA A 378 14.44 24.55 4.27
N ASP A 379 15.57 24.07 4.78
CA ASP A 379 16.84 23.83 4.11
C ASP A 379 16.74 22.59 3.19
N SER A 380 17.33 22.66 1.99
CA SER A 380 17.88 21.49 1.33
C SER A 380 18.93 21.88 0.29
N LYS A 381 20.16 21.42 0.53
CA LYS A 381 21.36 21.53 -0.29
C LYS A 381 21.35 20.65 -1.56
N GLU A 382 21.87 21.27 -2.63
CA GLU A 382 22.73 20.75 -3.72
C GLU A 382 22.19 19.72 -4.76
N PRO A 383 22.76 19.62 -6.00
CA PRO A 383 24.01 20.21 -6.51
C PRO A 383 23.94 20.97 -7.87
N LYS A 384 25.03 21.70 -8.12
CA LYS A 384 25.36 22.57 -9.27
C LYS A 384 25.43 21.83 -10.62
N ALA A 385 24.80 22.44 -11.64
CA ALA A 385 25.15 22.26 -13.03
C ALA A 385 25.64 23.60 -13.62
N SER A 386 26.87 23.55 -14.13
CA SER A 386 27.64 24.60 -14.80
C SER A 386 26.81 25.43 -15.80
N SER A 387 26.74 26.75 -15.63
CA SER A 387 26.04 27.65 -16.54
C SER A 387 26.97 28.65 -17.21
N SER A 388 26.96 28.59 -18.53
CA SER A 388 27.60 29.40 -19.59
C SER A 388 27.28 30.90 -19.60
N GLN A 389 26.93 31.49 -18.45
CA GLN A 389 26.22 32.77 -18.36
C GLN A 389 27.10 33.92 -17.84
N VAL A 390 28.24 33.59 -17.23
CA VAL A 390 29.16 34.55 -16.60
C VAL A 390 30.49 34.51 -17.33
N GLU A 391 30.83 35.62 -17.97
CA GLU A 391 32.16 35.85 -18.56
C GLU A 391 33.00 36.69 -17.59
N GLU A 392 34.18 36.20 -17.21
CA GLU A 392 35.09 36.97 -16.35
C GLU A 392 35.87 38.01 -17.16
N LEU A 393 35.92 39.23 -16.65
CA LEU A 393 36.66 40.35 -17.22
C LEU A 393 37.82 40.76 -16.28
N SER A 394 38.80 41.48 -16.82
CA SER A 394 39.93 41.97 -16.05
C SER A 394 39.50 42.91 -14.91
N GLY A 395 40.26 42.90 -13.81
CA GLY A 395 39.99 43.78 -12.66
C GLY A 395 38.77 43.41 -11.81
N GLY A 396 38.36 42.14 -11.83
CA GLY A 396 37.25 41.63 -10.99
C GLY A 396 35.86 41.99 -11.50
N TRP A 397 35.76 42.45 -12.75
CA TRP A 397 34.48 42.65 -13.43
C TRP A 397 33.98 41.33 -13.99
N LYS A 398 32.66 41.17 -14.08
CA LYS A 398 32.02 40.05 -14.77
C LYS A 398 31.03 40.60 -15.78
N ARG A 399 30.71 39.81 -16.80
CA ARG A 399 29.60 40.08 -17.71
C ARG A 399 28.57 38.97 -17.59
N TYR A 400 27.34 39.38 -17.31
CA TYR A 400 26.20 38.49 -17.19
C TYR A 400 25.24 38.68 -18.36
N THR A 401 24.73 37.59 -18.91
CA THR A 401 23.66 37.64 -19.93
C THR A 401 22.35 37.23 -19.28
N VAL A 402 21.39 38.15 -19.22
CA VAL A 402 20.06 37.93 -18.61
C VAL A 402 19.33 36.79 -19.32
N GLU A 403 18.71 35.88 -18.57
CA GLU A 403 17.95 34.77 -19.15
C GLU A 403 16.44 34.97 -19.06
N LYS A 404 15.74 34.17 -19.85
CA LYS A 404 14.30 33.95 -19.67
C LYS A 404 14.14 32.75 -18.74
N SER A 405 14.25 32.97 -17.44
CA SER A 405 14.09 31.98 -16.36
C SER A 405 12.66 32.01 -15.78
N ASN A 406 12.23 30.94 -15.11
CA ASN A 406 11.03 30.94 -14.25
C ASN A 406 11.44 30.56 -12.83
N PRO A 407 11.41 31.49 -11.85
CA PRO A 407 10.87 32.84 -11.97
C PRO A 407 11.89 33.81 -12.60
N ALA A 408 11.39 34.83 -13.32
CA ALA A 408 12.20 35.69 -14.19
C ALA A 408 13.37 36.37 -13.48
N ASP A 409 14.47 36.57 -14.22
CA ASP A 409 15.63 37.31 -13.73
C ASP A 409 15.26 38.76 -13.42
N CYS A 410 15.66 39.21 -12.23
CA CYS A 410 15.65 40.60 -11.84
C CYS A 410 17.01 40.94 -11.22
N LEU A 411 17.36 42.23 -11.13
CA LEU A 411 18.68 42.64 -10.61
C LEU A 411 19.00 42.05 -9.23
N TRP A 412 17.96 41.89 -8.39
CA TRP A 412 18.06 41.26 -7.07
C TRP A 412 18.50 39.80 -7.16
N ARG A 413 17.85 39.00 -8.01
CA ARG A 413 18.19 37.58 -8.22
C ARG A 413 19.56 37.39 -8.85
N ILE A 414 19.90 38.25 -9.80
CA ILE A 414 21.24 38.23 -10.43
C ILE A 414 22.31 38.49 -9.37
N ALA A 415 22.10 39.45 -8.46
CA ALA A 415 23.02 39.70 -7.36
C ALA A 415 23.09 38.55 -6.34
N ASP A 416 21.98 37.85 -6.12
CA ASP A 416 21.90 36.74 -5.16
C ASP A 416 22.61 35.47 -5.62
N ARG A 417 22.87 35.32 -6.92
CA ARG A 417 23.58 34.16 -7.43
C ARG A 417 24.98 34.03 -6.85
N GLU A 418 25.36 32.78 -6.57
CA GLU A 418 26.66 32.43 -5.97
C GLU A 418 27.84 32.81 -6.87
N ASP A 419 27.65 32.74 -8.19
CA ASP A 419 28.65 33.11 -9.20
C ASP A 419 28.74 34.62 -9.45
N ILE A 420 27.89 35.44 -8.80
CA ILE A 420 27.88 36.91 -8.92
C ILE A 420 28.35 37.57 -7.62
N TYR A 421 27.47 37.69 -6.61
CA TYR A 421 27.83 38.28 -5.31
C TYR A 421 27.46 37.41 -4.11
N SER A 422 26.58 36.42 -4.28
CA SER A 422 25.94 35.70 -3.16
C SER A 422 25.28 36.67 -2.17
N ASP A 423 24.83 37.83 -2.64
CA ASP A 423 24.21 38.86 -1.80
C ASP A 423 23.27 39.70 -2.66
N ALA A 424 21.99 39.37 -2.58
CA ALA A 424 20.94 40.06 -3.30
C ALA A 424 20.91 41.58 -3.04
N LYS A 425 21.36 42.06 -1.87
CA LYS A 425 21.33 43.50 -1.51
C LYS A 425 22.30 44.33 -2.35
N LEU A 426 23.21 43.70 -3.09
CA LEU A 426 24.18 44.37 -3.97
C LEU A 426 23.66 44.63 -5.39
N TRP A 427 22.39 44.31 -5.68
CA TRP A 427 21.73 44.68 -6.93
C TRP A 427 21.85 46.16 -7.34
N PRO A 428 21.89 47.16 -6.43
CA PRO A 428 22.06 48.57 -6.82
C PRO A 428 23.40 48.83 -7.49
N ARG A 429 24.44 48.04 -7.18
CA ARG A 429 25.77 48.17 -7.82
C ARG A 429 25.71 47.75 -9.29
N ILE A 430 24.95 46.70 -9.59
CA ILE A 430 24.70 46.25 -10.97
C ILE A 430 23.96 47.35 -11.72
N PHE A 431 22.93 47.94 -11.11
CA PHE A 431 22.20 49.06 -11.72
C PHE A 431 23.12 50.26 -11.98
N GLU A 432 23.94 50.66 -11.01
CA GLU A 432 24.83 51.81 -11.12
C GLU A 432 25.87 51.66 -12.25
N ALA A 433 26.48 50.48 -12.38
CA ALA A 433 27.42 50.18 -13.46
C ALA A 433 26.78 50.18 -14.86
N ASN A 434 25.47 49.92 -14.93
CA ASN A 434 24.72 49.81 -16.18
C ASN A 434 23.71 50.96 -16.39
N ARG A 435 23.82 52.08 -15.65
CA ARG A 435 22.92 53.25 -15.75
C ARG A 435 22.66 53.76 -17.17
N LYS A 436 23.61 53.54 -18.08
CA LYS A 436 23.48 53.95 -19.49
C LYS A 436 22.61 53.02 -20.33
N THR A 437 22.52 51.75 -19.95
CA THR A 437 21.77 50.70 -20.66
C THR A 437 20.47 50.34 -19.94
N ILE A 438 20.46 50.33 -18.60
CA ILE A 438 19.27 50.16 -17.77
C ILE A 438 18.78 51.52 -17.30
N ARG A 439 17.71 52.03 -17.92
CA ARG A 439 17.05 53.26 -17.49
C ARG A 439 16.15 53.04 -16.27
N ASN A 440 15.45 51.92 -16.23
CA ASN A 440 14.56 51.52 -15.13
C ASN A 440 15.13 50.29 -14.41
N LYS A 441 15.41 50.43 -13.10
CA LYS A 441 15.98 49.37 -12.25
C LYS A 441 15.16 48.08 -12.19
N ASN A 442 13.86 48.16 -12.49
CA ASN A 442 12.93 47.02 -12.43
C ASN A 442 12.70 46.37 -13.80
N LEU A 443 13.32 46.87 -14.88
CA LEU A 443 13.07 46.42 -16.23
C LEU A 443 14.39 46.02 -16.92
N ILE A 444 14.62 44.71 -16.99
CA ILE A 444 15.69 44.07 -17.75
C ILE A 444 15.09 43.02 -18.69
N TYR A 445 15.72 42.79 -19.83
CA TYR A 445 15.19 41.92 -20.89
C TYR A 445 16.07 40.68 -21.09
N PRO A 446 15.49 39.52 -21.49
CA PRO A 446 16.28 38.35 -21.86
C PRO A 446 17.33 38.67 -22.94
N LYS A 447 18.51 38.04 -22.82
CA LYS A 447 19.73 38.25 -23.63
C LYS A 447 20.41 39.61 -23.47
N GLN A 448 19.95 40.45 -22.55
CA GLN A 448 20.61 41.71 -22.23
C GLN A 448 21.95 41.44 -21.51
N LYS A 449 23.04 42.02 -22.02
CA LYS A 449 24.39 41.91 -21.41
C LYS A 449 24.56 43.01 -20.35
N LEU A 450 24.84 42.61 -19.11
CA LEU A 450 25.04 43.49 -17.96
C LEU A 450 26.48 43.40 -17.45
N ASN A 451 27.08 44.55 -17.19
CA ASN A 451 28.40 44.65 -16.56
C ASN A 451 28.25 44.57 -15.04
N ILE A 452 28.86 43.56 -14.43
CA ILE A 452 28.82 43.34 -13.00
C ILE A 452 30.12 43.88 -12.39
N PRO A 453 30.08 44.96 -11.59
CA PRO A 453 31.29 45.51 -10.96
C PRO A 453 31.81 44.59 -9.85
N PRO A 454 33.05 44.78 -9.36
CA PRO A 454 33.54 44.06 -8.19
C PRO A 454 32.65 44.24 -6.95
N LYS A 455 32.56 43.18 -6.12
CA LYS A 455 31.73 43.13 -4.90
C LYS A 455 32.06 44.28 -3.92
N THR A 456 33.33 44.66 -3.83
CA THR A 456 33.83 45.73 -2.94
C THR A 456 34.60 46.80 -3.73
N GLY A 457 34.74 47.99 -3.15
CA GLY A 457 35.45 49.12 -3.77
C GLY A 457 34.55 50.08 -4.56
N LYS A 458 35.16 51.14 -5.11
CA LYS A 458 34.47 52.16 -5.93
C LYS A 458 34.10 51.57 -7.28
N ILE A 459 32.88 51.83 -7.75
CA ILE A 459 32.42 51.40 -9.09
C ILE A 459 33.15 52.24 -10.13
N GLY A 460 34.18 51.65 -10.72
CA GLY A 460 34.95 52.24 -11.82
C GLY A 460 34.23 52.14 -13.17
N LYS A 461 34.93 52.46 -14.26
CA LYS A 461 34.45 52.17 -15.61
C LYS A 461 34.70 50.69 -15.90
N ALA A 462 33.71 50.00 -16.46
CA ALA A 462 33.89 48.64 -16.95
C ALA A 462 35.04 48.60 -17.98
N PRO A 463 35.88 47.56 -17.98
CA PRO A 463 36.87 47.35 -19.02
C PRO A 463 36.18 47.37 -20.39
N LYS A 464 36.77 48.09 -21.35
CA LYS A 464 36.41 47.89 -22.75
C LYS A 464 37.04 46.56 -23.18
N GLU A 465 36.25 45.72 -23.84
CA GLU A 465 36.77 44.48 -24.46
C GLU A 465 38.00 44.74 -25.33
#